data_AF-A0A1H1PNI5-F1
#
_entry.id   AF-A0A1H1PNI5-F1
#
_cell.length_a   1.000
_cell.length_b   1.000
_cell.length_c   1.000
_cell.angle_alpha   90.00
_cell.angle_beta   90.00
_cell.angle_gamma   90.00
#
_symmetry.space_group_name_H-M   'P 1'
#
loop_
_entity.id
_entity.type
_entity.pdbx_description
1 polymer ?
#
loop_
_entity_poly.entity_id
_entity_poly.type
_entity_poly.pdbx_seq_one_letter_code
_entity_poly.pdbx_strand_id
1 'polypeptide(L)' 'MRRSLLCRVGWHKWQRLSTEDGHRYLVCRRCGKEGEVGPMLGDGP' A
#
# COMPACT_ATOMS: atom_id res chain seq x y z
N MET A 1 -1.68 -10.67 13.74
CA MET A 1 -2.59 -9.64 13.15
C MET A 1 -3.65 -10.33 12.31
N ARG A 2 -4.95 -10.22 12.66
CA ARG A 2 -6.03 -10.76 11.82
C ARG A 2 -6.15 -9.90 10.55
N ARG A 3 -5.73 -10.43 9.40
CA ARG A 3 -5.89 -9.75 8.10
C ARG A 3 -7.37 -9.42 7.88
N SER A 4 -7.71 -8.13 7.81
CA SER A 4 -9.06 -7.67 7.49
C SER A 4 -9.55 -8.29 6.18
N LEU A 5 -10.83 -8.67 6.10
CA LEU A 5 -11.45 -9.21 4.89
C LEU A 5 -11.25 -8.28 3.67
N LEU A 6 -11.28 -6.96 3.90
CA LEU A 6 -11.00 -5.93 2.88
C LEU A 6 -9.63 -6.13 2.22
N CYS A 7 -8.59 -6.49 2.97
CA CYS A 7 -7.27 -6.76 2.40
C CYS A 7 -7.22 -8.08 1.60
N ARG A 8 -8.14 -9.02 1.85
CA ARG A 8 -8.23 -10.28 1.08
C ARG A 8 -8.88 -10.07 -0.28
N VAL A 9 -9.81 -9.11 -0.38
CA VAL A 9 -10.49 -8.73 -1.63
C VAL A 9 -9.78 -7.61 -2.40
N GLY A 10 -8.52 -7.30 -2.04
CA GLY A 10 -7.71 -6.27 -2.73
C GLY A 10 -7.94 -4.83 -2.26
N TRP A 11 -8.86 -4.59 -1.33
CA TRP A 11 -9.16 -3.26 -0.79
C TRP A 11 -8.19 -2.90 0.34
N HIS A 12 -6.99 -2.52 -0.07
CA HIS A 12 -5.90 -2.13 0.83
C HIS A 12 -6.01 -0.66 1.23
N LYS A 13 -5.84 -0.39 2.53
CA LYS A 13 -5.69 0.97 3.04
C LYS A 13 -4.22 1.38 2.96
N TRP A 14 -3.82 1.96 1.84
CA TRP A 14 -2.44 2.37 1.58
C TRP A 14 -2.02 3.58 2.44
N GLN A 15 -0.76 3.59 2.86
CA GLN A 15 -0.07 4.69 3.50
C GLN A 15 1.25 4.90 2.77
N ARG A 16 1.52 6.15 2.39
CA ARG A 16 2.80 6.55 1.80
C ARG A 16 3.84 6.64 2.91
N LEU A 17 4.95 5.94 2.72
CA LEU A 17 6.14 6.01 3.54
C LEU A 17 7.33 6.40 2.67
N SER A 18 8.35 6.94 3.31
CA SER A 18 9.61 7.29 2.69
C SER A 18 10.71 6.57 3.44
N THR A 19 11.65 5.96 2.73
CA THR A 19 12.91 5.47 3.32
C THR A 19 13.85 6.64 3.56
N GLU A 20 14.87 6.44 4.40
CA GLU A 20 15.94 7.42 4.64
C GLU A 20 16.71 7.76 3.35
N ASP A 21 16.76 6.82 2.41
CA ASP A 21 17.38 6.98 1.08
C ASP A 21 16.52 7.82 0.11
N GLY A 22 15.32 8.26 0.54
CA GLY A 22 14.42 9.09 -0.24
C GLY A 22 13.45 8.33 -1.15
N HIS A 23 13.50 6.99 -1.15
CA HIS A 23 12.55 6.16 -1.90
C HIS A 23 11.17 6.20 -1.24
N ARG A 24 10.13 6.46 -2.03
CA ARG A 24 8.73 6.43 -1.58
C ARG A 24 8.13 5.07 -1.88
N TYR A 25 7.47 4.48 -0.90
CA TYR A 25 6.74 3.21 -1.04
C TYR A 25 5.36 3.30 -0.39
N LEU A 26 4.44 2.44 -0.82
CA LEU A 26 3.13 2.29 -0.18
C LEU A 26 3.16 1.09 0.75
N VAL A 27 2.61 1.24 1.95
CA VAL A 27 2.34 0.11 2.85
C VAL A 27 0.88 0.09 3.25
N CYS A 28 0.27 -1.08 3.29
CA CYS A 28 -1.09 -1.23 3.79
C CYS A 28 -1.09 -1.20 5.32
N ARG A 29 -1.75 -0.21 5.93
CA ARG A 29 -1.86 -0.08 7.40
C ARG A 29 -2.54 -1.26 8.12
N ARG A 30 -3.27 -2.10 7.38
CA ARG A 30 -4.05 -3.20 7.94
C ARG A 30 -3.31 -4.54 7.89
N CYS A 31 -2.62 -4.81 6.78
CA CYS A 31 -2.00 -6.12 6.53
C CYS A 31 -0.50 -6.07 6.25
N GLY A 32 0.10 -4.87 6.23
CA GLY A 32 1.54 -4.68 5.97
C GLY A 32 1.97 -4.94 4.54
N LYS A 33 1.04 -5.12 3.59
CA LYS A 33 1.40 -5.36 2.18
C LYS A 33 2.08 -4.12 1.62
N GLU A 34 3.22 -4.29 0.97
CA GLU A 34 3.94 -3.23 0.28
C GLU A 34 3.43 -3.08 -1.16
N GLY A 35 3.45 -1.86 -1.66
CA GLY A 35 3.15 -1.52 -3.05
C GLY A 35 4.21 -0.57 -3.58
N GLU A 36 4.63 -0.77 -4.82
CA GLU A 36 5.55 0.14 -5.49
C GLU A 36 4.85 1.45 -5.85
N VAL A 37 5.49 2.58 -5.53
CA VAL A 37 5.08 3.90 -6.01
C VAL A 37 5.70 4.08 -7.40
N GLY A 38 5.21 3.32 -8.38
CA GLY A 38 5.54 3.59 -9.78
C GLY A 38 4.91 4.91 -10.23
N PRO A 39 5.46 5.62 -11.24
CA PRO A 39 4.89 6.87 -11.75
C PRO A 39 3.51 6.73 -12.42
N MET A 40 2.91 5.54 -12.47
CA MET A 40 1.70 5.25 -13.26
C MET A 40 0.82 4.19 -12.60
N LEU A 41 0.13 4.52 -11.50
CA LEU A 41 -1.08 3.80 -11.11
C LEU A 41 -2.12 4.84 -10.70
N GLY A 42 -2.70 5.46 -11.73
CA GLY A 42 -3.94 6.20 -11.57
C GLY A 42 -5.01 5.29 -10.99
N ASP A 43 -5.80 5.84 -10.09
CA ASP A 43 -7.07 5.31 -9.62
C ASP A 43 -7.87 4.74 -10.81
N GLY A 44 -7.84 3.42 -10.96
CA GLY A 44 -8.79 2.71 -11.81
C GLY A 44 -10.15 2.68 -11.10
N PRO A 45 -11.26 2.98 -11.78
CA PRO A 45 -12.61 2.97 -11.21
C PRO A 45 -13.04 1.57 -10.75
#